data_AF-A0A0Q4PK76-F1
#
_entry.id   AF-A0A0Q4PK76-F1
#
_cell.length_a   1.000
_cell.length_b   1.000
_cell.length_c   1.000
_cell.angle_alpha   90.00
_cell.angle_beta   90.00
_cell.angle_gamma   90.00
#
_symmetry.space_group_name_H-M   'P 1'
#
loop_
_entity.id
_entity.type
_entity.pdbx_description
1 polymer ?
#
loop_
_entity_poly.entity_id
_entity_poly.type
_entity_poly.pdbx_seq_one_letter_code
_entity_poly.pdbx_strand_id
1 'polypeptide(L)'
;MVGERAISQSIGAANGKLAALLRSREEDEQLLKIGRVKIKEQAKEEAAKRPTSGRSAWTITADFGAPLPRPGRPRAADGVTTSFHFHSCSVTRSSIAAATGGLAASHAAYVERVEAVEVGSALDHAGYVERGDAVEIAVRPLVFSNISDDPDRRRAYWEAVDRCERQGHEGLSIDASVIGGWLKRVAADELPPDFVAHCHAERERRVASRKRPKSFKPKRYRADGRDCAAILDVLRRAPGWPDEDPPVIFTPGSAGRTQYRYVAELPHELGADDRAAIVRHFCDHLGSFARDAEGQSTGMMYTAVIHAPGPGNDKQNFHLHVIAHDRPAKWMPDPGKWDFEIAEEFKRKGETRVRYPHRQEKIVEVSRSLAPDKRSKHYNAAIAGKAFVPHLRERFASICNDRLALRGIQRRIDARSHEALGIDKKPELHLGTRASALERAGVSTAIGRYNAAASWQYAALAERRRTEVDLPRLSGEAFAQRDAVRSNCEGLV
;
A
#
# COMPACT_ATOMS: atom_id res chain seq x y z
N MET A 1 -32.68 13.07 -25.88
CA MET A 1 -31.36 13.53 -25.37
C MET A 1 -30.46 12.31 -25.25
N VAL A 2 -29.50 12.22 -26.16
CA VAL A 2 -28.54 11.13 -26.28
C VAL A 2 -27.57 11.24 -25.11
N GLY A 3 -27.62 10.31 -24.17
CA GLY A 3 -26.65 10.24 -23.09
C GLY A 3 -25.27 9.91 -23.66
N GLU A 4 -24.30 10.78 -23.44
CA GLU A 4 -22.89 10.49 -23.66
C GLU A 4 -22.55 9.22 -22.88
N ARG A 5 -22.30 8.12 -23.60
CA ARG A 5 -21.85 6.86 -23.01
C ARG A 5 -20.43 7.07 -22.51
N ALA A 6 -20.16 6.68 -21.26
CA ALA A 6 -18.82 6.65 -20.71
C ALA A 6 -17.90 5.79 -21.61
N ILE A 7 -16.71 6.31 -21.93
CA ILE A 7 -15.70 5.69 -22.81
C ILE A 7 -15.38 4.25 -22.36
N SER A 8 -15.51 3.96 -21.06
CA SER A 8 -15.29 2.64 -20.46
C SER A 8 -16.30 1.55 -20.86
N GLN A 9 -17.48 1.88 -21.38
CA GLN A 9 -18.49 0.89 -21.82
C GLN A 9 -18.30 0.40 -23.28
N SER A 10 -17.44 1.04 -24.06
CA SER A 10 -17.15 0.65 -25.45
C SER A 10 -16.09 -0.47 -25.58
N ILE A 11 -15.40 -0.83 -24.49
CA ILE A 11 -14.16 -1.62 -24.51
C ILE A 11 -14.39 -2.97 -23.80
N GLY A 12 -15.35 -3.75 -24.29
CA GLY A 12 -15.57 -5.12 -23.85
C GLY A 12 -14.56 -6.10 -24.44
N ALA A 13 -13.35 -6.14 -23.86
CA ALA A 13 -12.23 -7.10 -24.06
C ALA A 13 -11.60 -7.18 -25.47
N ALA A 14 -10.36 -6.69 -25.69
CA ALA A 14 -9.17 -7.56 -25.78
C ALA A 14 -7.89 -6.97 -25.11
N ASN A 15 -8.00 -5.83 -24.43
CA ASN A 15 -6.87 -5.24 -23.70
C ASN A 15 -7.25 -4.86 -22.29
N GLY A 16 -7.30 -5.87 -21.41
CA GLY A 16 -7.64 -5.71 -20.00
C GLY A 16 -6.78 -4.67 -19.27
N LYS A 17 -5.56 -4.37 -19.77
CA LYS A 17 -4.67 -3.35 -19.21
C LYS A 17 -5.07 -1.93 -19.57
N LEU A 18 -5.50 -1.67 -20.82
CA LEU A 18 -6.04 -0.35 -21.20
C LEU A 18 -7.34 -0.08 -20.46
N ALA A 19 -8.23 -1.06 -20.42
CA ALA A 19 -9.50 -0.94 -19.71
C ALA A 19 -9.27 -0.79 -18.19
N ALA A 20 -8.30 -1.50 -17.59
CA ALA A 20 -7.93 -1.33 -16.19
C ALA A 20 -7.22 0.01 -15.91
N LEU A 21 -6.45 0.56 -16.85
CA LEU A 21 -5.81 1.86 -16.70
C LEU A 21 -6.83 3.00 -16.83
N LEU A 22 -7.72 2.93 -17.81
CA LEU A 22 -8.83 3.87 -17.97
C LEU A 22 -9.78 3.77 -16.78
N ARG A 23 -10.10 2.55 -16.31
CA ARG A 23 -10.83 2.35 -15.05
C ARG A 23 -10.08 2.87 -13.86
N SER A 24 -8.78 2.64 -13.69
CA SER A 24 -8.00 3.15 -12.56
C SER A 24 -7.94 4.67 -12.57
N ARG A 25 -7.82 5.30 -13.74
CA ARG A 25 -7.84 6.76 -13.88
C ARG A 25 -9.25 7.32 -13.63
N GLU A 26 -10.27 6.69 -14.20
CA GLU A 26 -11.66 6.99 -13.92
C GLU A 26 -11.98 6.73 -12.45
N GLU A 27 -11.46 5.68 -11.82
CA GLU A 27 -11.61 5.29 -10.41
C GLU A 27 -10.82 6.22 -9.50
N ASP A 28 -9.67 6.76 -9.89
CA ASP A 28 -8.93 7.76 -9.12
C ASP A 28 -9.69 9.11 -9.17
N GLU A 29 -10.13 9.52 -10.36
CA GLU A 29 -10.99 10.70 -10.56
C GLU A 29 -12.38 10.52 -9.92
N GLN A 30 -12.91 9.29 -9.92
CA GLN A 30 -14.16 8.91 -9.28
C GLN A 30 -13.97 8.68 -7.78
N LEU A 31 -12.87 8.18 -7.24
CA LEU A 31 -12.66 8.05 -5.79
C LEU A 31 -12.65 9.44 -5.15
N LEU A 32 -12.07 10.41 -5.85
CA LEU A 32 -12.16 11.84 -5.52
C LEU A 32 -13.59 12.41 -5.65
N LYS A 33 -14.43 11.91 -6.58
CA LYS A 33 -15.80 12.38 -6.87
C LYS A 33 -16.95 11.53 -6.25
N ILE A 34 -17.04 10.23 -6.48
CA ILE A 34 -17.87 9.19 -5.82
C ILE A 34 -17.74 9.23 -4.31
N GLY A 35 -16.51 9.37 -3.79
CA GLY A 35 -16.28 9.61 -2.37
C GLY A 35 -17.23 10.68 -1.88
N ARG A 36 -17.40 11.77 -2.68
CA ARG A 36 -18.31 12.90 -2.49
C ARG A 36 -19.80 12.69 -2.85
N VAL A 37 -20.12 11.97 -3.93
CA VAL A 37 -21.46 11.94 -4.56
C VAL A 37 -22.35 10.76 -4.15
N LYS A 38 -21.89 9.49 -4.17
CA LYS A 38 -22.76 8.32 -3.88
C LYS A 38 -23.27 8.28 -2.44
N ILE A 39 -22.48 8.81 -1.51
CA ILE A 39 -22.89 8.90 -0.09
C ILE A 39 -23.80 10.10 0.15
N LYS A 40 -23.72 11.14 -0.70
CA LYS A 40 -24.74 12.21 -0.71
C LYS A 40 -26.08 11.65 -1.16
N GLU A 41 -26.12 10.76 -2.15
CA GLU A 41 -27.35 10.12 -2.62
C GLU A 41 -27.92 9.15 -1.58
N GLN A 42 -27.09 8.29 -0.99
CA GLN A 42 -27.55 7.38 0.07
C GLN A 42 -28.02 8.13 1.33
N ALA A 43 -27.33 9.20 1.73
CA ALA A 43 -27.77 10.06 2.83
C ALA A 43 -29.06 10.83 2.49
N LYS A 44 -29.25 11.21 1.21
CA LYS A 44 -30.46 11.87 0.71
C LYS A 44 -31.65 10.90 0.63
N GLU A 45 -31.43 9.65 0.22
CA GLU A 45 -32.44 8.59 0.23
C GLU A 45 -32.85 8.21 1.66
N GLU A 46 -31.89 8.08 2.58
CA GLU A 46 -32.19 7.83 4.00
C GLU A 46 -32.88 9.04 4.68
N ALA A 47 -32.50 10.27 4.32
CA ALA A 47 -33.19 11.48 4.78
C ALA A 47 -34.61 11.59 4.21
N ALA A 48 -34.82 11.17 2.96
CA ALA A 48 -36.13 11.21 2.30
C ALA A 48 -37.13 10.18 2.86
N LYS A 49 -36.66 9.09 3.46
CA LYS A 49 -37.52 8.07 4.10
C LYS A 49 -38.07 8.48 5.48
N ARG A 50 -37.73 9.67 6.00
CA ARG A 50 -37.99 10.02 7.40
C ARG A 50 -38.76 11.35 7.51
N PRO A 51 -39.78 11.45 8.38
CA PRO A 51 -40.64 12.61 8.46
C PRO A 51 -39.83 13.83 8.92
N THR A 52 -39.68 14.82 8.04
CA THR A 52 -38.95 16.06 8.28
C THR A 52 -39.78 17.02 9.12
N SER A 53 -39.87 16.80 10.43
CA SER A 53 -40.33 17.84 11.36
C SER A 53 -39.18 18.78 11.73
N GLY A 54 -38.75 19.60 10.76
CA GLY A 54 -38.11 20.91 10.98
C GLY A 54 -36.92 21.06 11.95
N ARG A 55 -36.31 19.99 12.47
CA ARG A 55 -35.22 20.08 13.45
C ARG A 55 -33.96 19.37 12.96
N SER A 56 -32.82 19.96 13.31
CA SER A 56 -31.48 19.75 12.75
C SER A 56 -31.10 18.29 12.44
N ALA A 57 -30.23 18.11 11.45
CA ALA A 57 -29.67 16.84 10.99
C ALA A 57 -28.96 15.99 12.09
N TRP A 58 -28.86 16.49 13.31
CA TRP A 58 -28.22 15.85 14.47
C TRP A 58 -29.23 15.29 15.50
N THR A 59 -30.53 15.39 15.22
CA THR A 59 -31.62 14.85 16.07
C THR A 59 -32.12 13.50 15.53
N ILE A 60 -31.20 12.65 15.07
CA ILE A 60 -31.53 11.31 14.58
C ILE A 60 -31.63 10.38 15.80
N THR A 61 -32.80 9.77 16.02
CA THR A 61 -32.95 8.71 17.01
C THR A 61 -32.11 7.51 16.57
N ALA A 62 -31.15 7.09 17.41
CA ALA A 62 -30.29 5.96 17.09
C ALA A 62 -31.12 4.67 16.92
N ASP A 63 -30.82 3.89 15.88
CA ASP A 63 -31.43 2.58 15.67
C ASP A 63 -30.70 1.53 16.52
N PHE A 64 -31.28 1.20 17.68
CA PHE A 64 -30.76 0.17 18.58
C PHE A 64 -31.14 -1.26 18.17
N GLY A 65 -31.96 -1.45 17.13
CA GLY A 65 -32.33 -2.76 16.62
C GLY A 65 -31.26 -3.38 15.72
N ALA A 66 -30.35 -2.56 15.18
CA ALA A 66 -29.25 -3.03 14.36
C ALA A 66 -28.04 -3.46 15.24
N PRO A 67 -27.53 -4.69 15.10
CA PRO A 67 -26.35 -5.12 15.86
C PRO A 67 -25.12 -4.35 15.41
N LEU A 68 -24.33 -3.85 16.37
CA LEU A 68 -23.00 -3.30 16.12
C LEU A 68 -21.95 -4.43 16.13
N PRO A 69 -20.82 -4.26 15.43
CA PRO A 69 -19.67 -5.15 15.58
C PRO A 69 -19.25 -5.25 17.03
N ARG A 70 -18.99 -6.48 17.49
CA ARG A 70 -18.47 -6.68 18.85
C ARG A 70 -17.10 -6.01 18.99
N PRO A 71 -16.85 -5.28 20.09
CA PRO A 71 -15.53 -4.77 20.38
C PRO A 71 -14.58 -5.95 20.69
N GLY A 72 -13.30 -5.74 20.39
CA GLY A 72 -12.25 -6.71 20.67
C GLY A 72 -11.70 -7.38 19.43
N ARG A 73 -10.45 -7.85 19.57
CA ARG A 73 -9.70 -8.45 18.48
C ARG A 73 -9.76 -9.98 18.56
N PRO A 74 -9.91 -10.68 17.42
CA PRO A 74 -9.80 -12.13 17.37
C PRO A 74 -8.46 -12.61 17.90
N ARG A 75 -8.50 -13.67 18.69
CA ARG A 75 -7.32 -14.27 19.33
C ARG A 75 -7.06 -15.67 18.81
N ALA A 76 -5.80 -16.04 18.76
CA ALA A 76 -5.38 -17.43 18.53
C ALA A 76 -5.76 -18.33 19.71
N ALA A 77 -5.51 -19.63 19.57
CA ALA A 77 -5.87 -20.64 20.57
C ALA A 77 -5.22 -20.42 21.95
N ASP A 78 -4.10 -19.71 22.02
CA ASP A 78 -3.42 -19.36 23.28
C ASP A 78 -4.13 -18.24 24.07
N GLY A 79 -5.18 -17.63 23.52
CA GLY A 79 -5.97 -16.58 24.18
C GLY A 79 -5.25 -15.23 24.34
N VAL A 80 -4.00 -15.10 23.89
CA VAL A 80 -3.19 -13.87 24.07
C VAL A 80 -2.61 -13.33 22.78
N THR A 81 -2.44 -14.17 21.75
CA THR A 81 -1.89 -13.79 20.46
C THR A 81 -2.99 -13.25 19.54
N THR A 82 -2.71 -12.12 18.90
CA THR A 82 -3.63 -11.44 17.98
C THR A 82 -2.94 -11.13 16.65
N SER A 83 -3.69 -11.12 15.55
CA SER A 83 -3.20 -10.51 14.29
C SER A 83 -3.03 -8.99 14.44
N PHE A 84 -2.30 -8.30 13.56
CA PHE A 84 -2.22 -6.84 13.54
C PHE A 84 -2.39 -6.25 12.14
N HIS A 85 -2.83 -5.00 12.06
CA HIS A 85 -2.91 -4.26 10.80
C HIS A 85 -1.53 -3.76 10.37
N PHE A 86 -1.13 -4.14 9.16
CA PHE A 86 0.04 -3.60 8.48
C PHE A 86 -0.28 -3.52 6.99
N HIS A 87 -0.39 -2.30 6.49
CA HIS A 87 -0.64 -1.97 5.10
C HIS A 87 0.67 -1.59 4.41
N SER A 88 0.82 -2.03 3.17
CA SER A 88 1.96 -1.69 2.31
C SER A 88 1.45 -1.42 0.91
N CYS A 89 1.80 -0.27 0.34
CA CYS A 89 1.61 -0.01 -1.07
C CYS A 89 2.81 0.73 -1.67
N SER A 90 2.88 0.77 -2.99
CA SER A 90 3.88 1.55 -3.73
C SER A 90 3.19 2.57 -4.62
N VAL A 91 3.73 3.78 -4.66
CA VAL A 91 3.32 4.83 -5.57
C VAL A 91 4.37 4.98 -6.65
N THR A 92 3.90 5.11 -7.89
CA THR A 92 4.74 5.40 -9.05
C THR A 92 4.48 6.81 -9.54
N ARG A 93 5.46 7.40 -10.22
CA ARG A 93 5.34 8.74 -10.78
C ARG A 93 4.14 8.81 -11.73
N SER A 94 3.14 9.62 -11.40
CA SER A 94 2.00 9.89 -12.27
C SER A 94 2.26 11.12 -13.16
N SER A 95 1.57 11.23 -14.29
CA SER A 95 1.59 12.44 -15.13
C SER A 95 0.97 13.66 -14.43
N ILE A 96 0.04 13.45 -13.49
CA ILE A 96 -0.62 14.51 -12.70
C ILE A 96 0.34 15.14 -11.68
N ALA A 97 1.31 14.39 -11.16
CA ALA A 97 2.30 14.88 -10.20
C ALA A 97 3.15 16.06 -10.71
N ALA A 98 3.31 16.20 -12.03
CA ALA A 98 4.07 17.29 -12.63
C ALA A 98 3.38 18.66 -12.53
N ALA A 99 2.04 18.70 -12.36
CA ALA A 99 1.26 19.94 -12.35
C ALA A 99 1.01 20.53 -10.95
N THR A 100 1.12 19.73 -9.88
CA THR A 100 0.71 20.12 -8.51
C THR A 100 1.85 20.16 -7.48
N GLY A 101 3.11 20.21 -7.91
CA GLY A 101 4.26 20.28 -6.99
C GLY A 101 4.69 18.93 -6.38
N GLY A 102 4.42 17.82 -7.08
CA GLY A 102 4.87 16.48 -6.67
C GLY A 102 3.93 15.77 -5.69
N LEU A 103 3.47 14.58 -6.09
CA LEU A 103 2.58 13.73 -5.29
C LEU A 103 3.29 13.13 -4.07
N ALA A 104 4.59 12.85 -4.18
CA ALA A 104 5.40 12.31 -3.08
C ALA A 104 5.62 13.38 -2.00
N ALA A 105 6.02 14.58 -2.41
CA ALA A 105 6.26 15.72 -1.51
C ALA A 105 4.98 16.17 -0.79
N SER A 106 3.86 16.28 -1.52
CA SER A 106 2.56 16.61 -0.93
C SER A 106 2.11 15.59 0.11
N HIS A 107 2.32 14.29 -0.16
CA HIS A 107 1.99 13.24 0.80
C HIS A 107 2.92 13.25 2.02
N ALA A 108 4.22 13.55 1.85
CA ALA A 108 5.13 13.73 2.97
C ALA A 108 4.67 14.84 3.92
N ALA A 109 4.35 16.01 3.37
CA ALA A 109 3.82 17.12 4.15
C ALA A 109 2.49 16.77 4.86
N TYR A 110 1.60 16.01 4.20
CA TYR A 110 0.36 15.54 4.82
C TYR A 110 0.62 14.57 5.98
N VAL A 111 1.60 13.68 5.85
CA VAL A 111 1.96 12.71 6.89
C VAL A 111 2.54 13.44 8.11
N GLU A 112 3.39 14.44 7.90
CA GLU A 112 4.09 15.20 8.96
C GLU A 112 3.26 16.29 9.66
N ARG A 113 1.97 16.43 9.34
CA ARG A 113 1.10 17.50 9.89
C ARG A 113 1.02 17.46 11.42
N VAL A 114 1.39 18.58 12.07
CA VAL A 114 1.64 18.67 13.52
C VAL A 114 0.43 18.24 14.35
N GLU A 115 -0.78 18.54 13.90
CA GLU A 115 -2.03 18.25 14.59
C GLU A 115 -2.39 16.75 14.65
N ALA A 116 -1.72 15.91 13.84
CA ALA A 116 -1.97 14.47 13.81
C ALA A 116 -0.82 13.66 14.43
N VAL A 117 0.36 14.25 14.61
CA VAL A 117 1.55 13.55 15.08
C VAL A 117 1.55 13.44 16.61
N GLU A 118 1.87 12.26 17.12
CA GLU A 118 2.08 12.04 18.55
C GLU A 118 3.27 12.86 19.04
N VAL A 119 3.07 13.53 20.18
CA VAL A 119 4.09 14.35 20.82
C VAL A 119 4.69 13.57 21.98
N GLY A 120 6.02 13.51 22.07
CA GLY A 120 6.74 12.73 23.08
C GLY A 120 7.94 13.47 23.67
N SER A 121 8.58 12.87 24.67
CA SER A 121 9.81 13.41 25.24
C SER A 121 10.93 13.30 24.20
N ALA A 122 11.48 14.44 23.76
CA ALA A 122 12.62 14.46 22.86
C ALA A 122 13.90 14.16 23.67
N LEU A 123 14.12 12.89 24.02
CA LEU A 123 15.49 12.44 24.30
C LEU A 123 16.23 12.48 22.96
N ASP A 124 17.09 13.49 22.84
CA ASP A 124 17.78 13.99 21.64
C ASP A 124 17.86 13.04 20.45
N HIS A 125 17.39 13.53 19.30
CA HIS A 125 17.51 12.90 17.99
C HIS A 125 18.96 12.78 17.47
N ALA A 126 19.96 13.16 18.27
CA ALA A 126 21.37 12.94 17.97
C ALA A 126 22.17 12.71 19.26
N GLY A 127 22.59 11.47 19.50
CA GLY A 127 23.64 11.17 20.49
C GLY A 127 23.16 10.50 21.76
N TYR A 128 22.97 9.17 21.72
CA TYR A 128 23.18 8.36 22.91
C TYR A 128 24.67 8.06 23.07
N VAL A 129 25.49 9.10 23.23
CA VAL A 129 26.86 9.01 23.80
C VAL A 129 27.17 10.36 24.47
N GLU A 130 27.35 10.29 25.79
CA GLU A 130 28.04 11.22 26.69
C GLU A 130 27.34 12.47 27.28
N ARG A 131 27.27 12.39 28.63
CA ARG A 131 27.08 13.42 29.67
C ARG A 131 25.64 13.72 30.10
N GLY A 132 25.34 13.26 31.32
CA GLY A 132 24.27 13.81 32.12
C GLY A 132 24.60 15.25 32.49
N ASP A 133 23.71 16.15 32.14
CA ASP A 133 23.08 17.10 33.05
C ASP A 133 21.94 17.81 32.31
N ALA A 134 20.74 17.78 32.92
CA ALA A 134 19.54 18.55 32.63
C ALA A 134 19.29 18.96 31.15
N VAL A 135 18.76 18.04 30.34
CA VAL A 135 18.11 18.39 29.06
C VAL A 135 16.67 18.79 29.36
N GLU A 136 16.28 20.03 29.07
CA GLU A 136 14.88 20.45 29.09
C GLU A 136 14.07 19.54 28.16
N ILE A 137 13.09 18.81 28.72
CA ILE A 137 12.23 17.90 27.95
C ILE A 137 11.25 18.75 27.12
N ALA A 138 11.69 19.19 25.96
CA ALA A 138 10.79 19.79 24.97
C ALA A 138 9.91 18.68 24.37
N VAL A 139 8.60 18.78 24.58
CA VAL A 139 7.60 17.85 24.02
C VAL A 139 7.45 18.20 22.54
N ARG A 140 8.00 17.38 21.63
CA ARG A 140 8.04 17.65 20.18
C ARG A 140 7.33 16.55 19.37
N PRO A 141 6.82 16.87 18.17
CA PRO A 141 6.27 15.88 17.25
C PRO A 141 7.30 14.79 16.93
N LEU A 142 6.93 13.53 17.09
CA LEU A 142 7.82 12.39 16.85
C LEU A 142 7.93 12.08 15.35
N VAL A 143 8.99 12.60 14.72
CA VAL A 143 9.35 12.34 13.32
C VAL A 143 10.67 11.56 13.27
N PHE A 144 10.71 10.47 12.51
CA PHE A 144 11.89 9.62 12.35
C PHE A 144 12.32 9.61 10.88
N SER A 145 13.55 10.00 10.58
CA SER A 145 14.03 10.04 9.20
C SER A 145 15.54 9.85 9.12
N ASN A 146 16.00 9.10 8.12
CA ASN A 146 17.40 9.06 7.70
C ASN A 146 17.71 10.01 6.52
N ILE A 147 16.75 10.87 6.13
CA ILE A 147 16.92 11.88 5.09
C ILE A 147 17.47 13.17 5.71
N SER A 148 16.76 13.71 6.71
CA SER A 148 17.17 14.88 7.49
C SER A 148 16.20 15.14 8.65
N ASP A 149 16.71 15.74 9.72
CA ASP A 149 15.88 16.31 10.79
C ASP A 149 15.15 17.60 10.35
N ASP A 150 15.64 18.27 9.31
CA ASP A 150 15.03 19.47 8.73
C ASP A 150 13.83 19.10 7.82
N PRO A 151 12.60 19.58 8.13
CA PRO A 151 11.41 19.33 7.31
C PRO A 151 11.54 19.84 5.87
N ASP A 152 12.23 20.95 5.64
CA ASP A 152 12.36 21.51 4.29
C ASP A 152 13.33 20.67 3.45
N ARG A 153 14.41 20.16 4.06
CA ARG A 153 15.31 19.20 3.41
C ARG A 153 14.61 17.88 3.08
N ARG A 154 13.72 17.38 3.96
CA ARG A 154 12.89 16.19 3.67
C ARG A 154 11.94 16.44 2.49
N ARG A 155 11.26 17.59 2.48
CA ARG A 155 10.41 17.99 1.35
C ARG A 155 11.20 18.03 0.04
N ALA A 156 12.34 18.72 0.04
CA ALA A 156 13.21 18.85 -1.13
C ALA A 156 13.68 17.48 -1.66
N TYR A 157 13.97 16.52 -0.76
CA TYR A 157 14.26 15.14 -1.14
C TYR A 157 13.10 14.49 -1.92
N TRP A 158 11.87 14.57 -1.39
CA TRP A 158 10.71 13.95 -2.04
C TRP A 158 10.35 14.61 -3.37
N GLU A 159 10.52 15.93 -3.49
CA GLU A 159 10.41 16.65 -4.76
C GLU A 159 11.48 16.21 -5.76
N ALA A 160 12.72 16.01 -5.31
CA ALA A 160 13.80 15.48 -6.14
C ALA A 160 13.48 14.07 -6.65
N VAL A 161 12.93 13.20 -5.80
CA VAL A 161 12.46 11.85 -6.20
C VAL A 161 11.39 11.96 -7.28
N ASP A 162 10.36 12.80 -7.09
CA ASP A 162 9.31 13.00 -8.09
C ASP A 162 9.86 13.53 -9.42
N ARG A 163 10.83 14.46 -9.39
CA ARG A 163 11.47 15.02 -10.58
C ARG A 163 12.37 14.02 -11.30
N CYS A 164 13.11 13.17 -10.57
CA CYS A 164 14.16 12.32 -11.14
C CYS A 164 13.72 10.89 -11.46
N GLU A 165 12.66 10.37 -10.83
CA GLU A 165 12.16 9.02 -11.14
C GLU A 165 11.57 8.95 -12.54
N ARG A 166 11.68 7.78 -13.18
CA ARG A 166 11.36 7.64 -14.61
C ARG A 166 9.90 8.01 -14.89
N GLN A 167 9.66 8.91 -15.84
CA GLN A 167 8.31 9.12 -16.37
C GLN A 167 7.87 7.90 -17.20
N GLY A 168 6.70 7.35 -16.89
CA GLY A 168 6.08 6.33 -17.73
C GLY A 168 5.53 6.98 -19.00
N HIS A 169 5.83 6.39 -20.17
CA HIS A 169 5.19 6.78 -21.43
C HIS A 169 4.28 5.66 -21.93
N GLU A 170 2.98 5.97 -22.01
CA GLU A 170 1.96 5.12 -22.61
C GLU A 170 2.21 4.96 -24.12
N GLY A 171 1.56 3.97 -24.71
CA GLY A 171 1.67 3.72 -26.14
C GLY A 171 1.20 2.34 -26.57
N LEU A 172 1.41 2.03 -27.85
CA LEU A 172 1.03 0.77 -28.47
C LEU A 172 2.28 -0.05 -28.80
N SER A 173 2.32 -1.29 -28.32
CA SER A 173 3.26 -2.30 -28.80
C SER A 173 2.64 -3.02 -29.99
N ILE A 174 3.41 -3.26 -31.04
CA ILE A 174 2.93 -3.88 -32.27
C ILE A 174 3.67 -5.20 -32.53
N ASP A 175 3.00 -6.18 -33.12
CA ASP A 175 3.66 -7.33 -33.73
C ASP A 175 4.01 -7.00 -35.19
N ALA A 176 5.27 -6.60 -35.39
CA ALA A 176 5.82 -6.25 -36.69
C ALA A 176 5.78 -7.39 -37.75
N SER A 177 5.48 -8.66 -37.38
CA SER A 177 5.31 -9.74 -38.38
C SER A 177 3.96 -9.73 -39.06
N VAL A 178 2.90 -9.40 -38.33
CA VAL A 178 1.53 -9.54 -38.81
C VAL A 178 0.85 -8.19 -39.05
N ILE A 179 1.34 -7.12 -38.41
CA ILE A 179 0.69 -5.79 -38.44
C ILE A 179 0.45 -5.27 -39.86
N GLY A 180 1.37 -5.54 -40.81
CA GLY A 180 1.21 -5.09 -42.19
C GLY A 180 0.01 -5.73 -42.92
N GLY A 181 -0.42 -6.93 -42.53
CA GLY A 181 -1.65 -7.54 -43.04
C GLY A 181 -2.90 -6.88 -42.44
N TRP A 182 -2.83 -6.52 -41.16
CA TRP A 182 -3.91 -5.84 -40.45
C TRP A 182 -4.16 -4.42 -40.96
N LEU A 183 -3.10 -3.65 -41.24
CA LEU A 183 -3.24 -2.31 -41.81
C LEU A 183 -3.93 -2.30 -43.18
N LYS A 184 -3.82 -3.39 -43.97
CA LYS A 184 -4.51 -3.51 -45.27
C LYS A 184 -6.01 -3.80 -45.16
N ARG A 185 -6.46 -4.29 -44.00
CA ARG A 185 -7.87 -4.64 -43.72
C ARG A 185 -8.66 -3.48 -43.13
N VAL A 186 -7.98 -2.38 -42.83
CA VAL A 186 -8.53 -1.16 -42.26
C VAL A 186 -8.43 -0.07 -43.32
N ALA A 187 -9.43 0.81 -43.41
CA ALA A 187 -9.38 1.96 -44.29
C ALA A 187 -8.23 2.89 -43.83
N ALA A 188 -7.30 3.20 -44.73
CA ALA A 188 -6.04 3.86 -44.38
C ALA A 188 -6.22 5.30 -43.85
N ASP A 189 -7.38 5.90 -44.10
CA ASP A 189 -7.81 7.23 -43.67
C ASP A 189 -8.40 7.27 -42.24
N GLU A 190 -8.74 6.12 -41.65
CA GLU A 190 -9.24 6.04 -40.27
C GLU A 190 -8.14 5.98 -39.20
N LEU A 191 -6.89 5.72 -39.60
CA LEU A 191 -5.75 5.63 -38.68
C LEU A 191 -4.83 6.86 -38.78
N PRO A 192 -4.23 7.32 -37.66
CA PRO A 192 -3.25 8.39 -37.68
C PRO A 192 -2.08 8.08 -38.64
N PRO A 193 -1.70 9.01 -39.55
CA PRO A 193 -0.64 8.77 -40.53
C PRO A 193 0.71 8.40 -39.91
N ASP A 194 1.03 8.97 -38.75
CA ASP A 194 2.23 8.69 -37.96
C ASP A 194 2.23 7.29 -37.33
N PHE A 195 1.08 6.79 -36.87
CA PHE A 195 0.93 5.40 -36.42
C PHE A 195 1.17 4.40 -37.56
N VAL A 196 0.60 4.68 -38.74
CA VAL A 196 0.78 3.84 -39.95
C VAL A 196 2.25 3.84 -40.36
N ALA A 197 2.88 5.02 -40.43
CA ALA A 197 4.31 5.15 -40.74
C ALA A 197 5.19 4.39 -39.73
N HIS A 198 4.89 4.47 -38.43
CA HIS A 198 5.60 3.72 -37.39
C HIS A 198 5.51 2.21 -37.62
N CYS A 199 4.32 1.69 -37.95
CA CYS A 199 4.13 0.26 -38.21
C CYS A 199 4.92 -0.22 -39.44
N HIS A 200 4.95 0.57 -40.52
CA HIS A 200 5.76 0.27 -41.70
C HIS A 200 7.26 0.26 -41.37
N ALA A 201 7.74 1.28 -40.66
CA ALA A 201 9.15 1.39 -40.27
C ALA A 201 9.61 0.21 -39.39
N GLU A 202 8.79 -0.23 -38.43
CA GLU A 202 9.15 -1.38 -37.58
C GLU A 202 9.11 -2.71 -38.33
N ARG A 203 8.24 -2.86 -39.34
CA ARG A 203 8.25 -4.00 -40.25
C ARG A 203 9.52 -4.04 -41.08
N GLU A 204 9.94 -2.91 -41.65
CA GLU A 204 11.20 -2.81 -42.39
C GLU A 204 12.41 -3.11 -41.49
N ARG A 205 12.43 -2.59 -40.26
CA ARG A 205 13.47 -2.91 -39.27
C ARG A 205 13.50 -4.39 -38.90
N ARG A 206 12.35 -5.06 -38.90
CA ARG A 206 12.28 -6.51 -38.68
C ARG A 206 12.88 -7.28 -39.85
N VAL A 207 12.53 -6.91 -41.09
CA VAL A 207 13.05 -7.55 -42.30
C VAL A 207 14.55 -7.33 -42.44
N ALA A 208 15.05 -6.13 -42.15
CA ALA A 208 16.48 -5.81 -42.20
C ALA A 208 17.27 -6.41 -41.03
N SER A 209 16.60 -6.90 -39.97
CA SER A 209 17.25 -7.41 -38.77
C SER A 209 17.75 -8.84 -38.99
N ARG A 210 19.07 -9.05 -38.84
CA ARG A 210 19.71 -10.38 -38.79
C ARG A 210 19.40 -11.20 -37.51
N LYS A 211 18.61 -10.66 -36.59
CA LYS A 211 18.23 -11.36 -35.35
C LYS A 211 17.22 -12.48 -35.63
N ARG A 212 17.29 -13.57 -34.86
CA ARG A 212 16.26 -14.63 -34.89
C ARG A 212 14.87 -14.01 -34.68
N PRO A 213 13.81 -14.48 -35.36
CA PRO A 213 12.47 -13.88 -35.30
C PRO A 213 11.95 -13.64 -33.87
N LYS A 214 12.26 -14.55 -32.93
CA LYS A 214 11.85 -14.46 -31.52
C LYS A 214 12.59 -13.40 -30.69
N SER A 215 13.67 -12.81 -31.19
CA SER A 215 14.48 -11.82 -30.45
C SER A 215 14.40 -10.40 -31.01
N PHE A 216 13.61 -10.17 -32.06
CA PHE A 216 13.26 -8.83 -32.53
C PHE A 216 12.29 -8.17 -31.53
N LYS A 217 12.61 -6.94 -31.11
CA LYS A 217 11.77 -6.15 -30.21
C LYS A 217 11.36 -4.87 -30.93
N PRO A 218 10.11 -4.75 -31.41
CA PRO A 218 9.64 -3.54 -32.06
C PRO A 218 9.66 -2.37 -31.07
N LYS A 219 9.91 -1.17 -31.58
CA LYS A 219 9.73 0.06 -30.81
C LYS A 219 8.24 0.28 -30.55
N ARG A 220 7.93 0.78 -29.36
CA ARG A 220 6.59 1.20 -28.98
C ARG A 220 6.22 2.47 -29.73
N TYR A 221 5.02 2.51 -30.30
CA TYR A 221 4.40 3.74 -30.78
C TYR A 221 3.93 4.56 -29.57
N ARG A 222 4.37 5.81 -29.44
CA ARG A 222 4.04 6.64 -28.28
C ARG A 222 2.84 7.51 -28.61
N ALA A 223 1.81 7.43 -27.80
CA ALA A 223 0.62 8.28 -27.85
C ALA A 223 -0.03 8.30 -26.46
N ASP A 224 -0.92 9.26 -26.21
CA ASP A 224 -1.68 9.29 -24.97
C ASP A 224 -2.74 8.16 -24.94
N GLY A 225 -3.33 7.92 -23.76
CA GLY A 225 -4.33 6.86 -23.60
C GLY A 225 -5.59 7.03 -24.47
N ARG A 226 -6.01 8.26 -24.79
CA ARG A 226 -7.18 8.52 -25.63
C ARG A 226 -6.89 8.20 -27.09
N ASP A 227 -5.74 8.66 -27.58
CA ASP A 227 -5.28 8.37 -28.94
C ASP A 227 -5.03 6.87 -29.13
N CYS A 228 -4.43 6.22 -28.14
CA CYS A 228 -4.26 4.77 -28.13
C CYS A 228 -5.61 4.03 -28.19
N ALA A 229 -6.63 4.51 -27.47
CA ALA A 229 -7.96 3.93 -27.49
C ALA A 229 -8.62 4.09 -28.85
N ALA A 230 -8.57 5.29 -29.44
CA ALA A 230 -9.12 5.57 -30.77
C ALA A 230 -8.49 4.66 -31.84
N ILE A 231 -7.17 4.49 -31.84
CA ILE A 231 -6.46 3.59 -32.76
C ILE A 231 -6.93 2.13 -32.57
N LEU A 232 -7.02 1.66 -31.32
CA LEU A 232 -7.45 0.28 -31.05
C LEU A 232 -8.91 0.03 -31.44
N ASP A 233 -9.78 1.02 -31.29
CA ASP A 233 -11.19 0.89 -31.68
C ASP A 233 -11.36 0.76 -33.18
N VAL A 234 -10.59 1.51 -33.97
CA VAL A 234 -10.54 1.34 -35.44
C VAL A 234 -10.03 -0.06 -35.79
N LEU A 235 -8.90 -0.48 -35.22
CA LEU A 235 -8.29 -1.79 -35.51
C LEU A 235 -9.19 -2.98 -35.15
N ARG A 236 -9.97 -2.89 -34.06
CA ARG A 236 -10.91 -3.95 -33.63
C ARG A 236 -12.07 -4.15 -34.60
N ARG A 237 -12.45 -3.13 -35.36
CA ARG A 237 -13.50 -3.24 -36.38
C ARG A 237 -13.02 -3.97 -37.64
N ALA A 238 -11.72 -4.20 -37.77
CA ALA A 238 -11.16 -4.91 -38.91
C ALA A 238 -11.66 -6.37 -38.94
N PRO A 239 -12.09 -6.89 -40.11
CA PRO A 239 -12.55 -8.26 -40.23
C PRO A 239 -11.51 -9.29 -39.71
N GLY A 240 -11.97 -10.14 -38.78
CA GLY A 240 -11.21 -11.25 -38.22
C GLY A 240 -10.26 -10.90 -37.07
N TRP A 241 -10.33 -9.70 -36.50
CA TRP A 241 -9.47 -9.25 -35.39
C TRP A 241 -9.39 -10.27 -34.23
N PRO A 242 -8.17 -10.69 -33.80
CA PRO A 242 -8.02 -11.69 -32.76
C PRO A 242 -8.01 -11.04 -31.38
N ASP A 243 -9.08 -11.26 -30.60
CA ASP A 243 -9.20 -10.67 -29.27
C ASP A 243 -8.28 -11.30 -28.22
N GLU A 244 -7.87 -12.56 -28.39
CA GLU A 244 -6.99 -13.24 -27.44
C GLU A 244 -5.52 -12.85 -27.60
N ASP A 245 -5.05 -12.72 -28.85
CA ASP A 245 -3.66 -12.36 -29.16
C ASP A 245 -3.62 -11.24 -30.22
N PRO A 246 -4.00 -10.00 -29.85
CA PRO A 246 -4.08 -8.91 -30.80
C PRO A 246 -2.70 -8.45 -31.27
N PRO A 247 -2.54 -8.14 -32.57
CA PRO A 247 -1.27 -7.67 -33.15
C PRO A 247 -0.87 -6.28 -32.65
N VAL A 248 -1.77 -5.56 -31.97
CA VAL A 248 -1.50 -4.26 -31.35
C VAL A 248 -2.02 -4.26 -29.92
N ILE A 249 -1.13 -3.97 -28.98
CA ILE A 249 -1.38 -4.04 -27.54
C ILE A 249 -1.02 -2.71 -26.90
N PHE A 250 -2.01 -2.02 -26.33
CA PHE A 250 -1.76 -0.94 -25.39
C PHE A 250 -0.84 -1.41 -24.27
N THR A 251 0.22 -0.64 -24.09
CA THR A 251 1.21 -0.89 -23.08
C THR A 251 1.31 0.35 -22.20
N PRO A 252 0.90 0.26 -20.92
CA PRO A 252 1.01 1.39 -20.03
C PRO A 252 2.46 1.86 -19.91
N GLY A 253 2.63 3.16 -19.61
CA GLY A 253 3.92 3.70 -19.26
C GLY A 253 4.39 3.10 -17.95
N SER A 254 5.57 2.47 -17.93
CA SER A 254 6.15 2.01 -16.66
C SER A 254 6.90 3.17 -15.99
N ALA A 255 6.19 3.88 -15.11
CA ALA A 255 6.80 4.92 -14.30
C ALA A 255 7.74 4.34 -13.23
N GLY A 256 8.71 5.14 -12.81
CA GLY A 256 9.55 4.86 -11.65
C GLY A 256 8.74 4.92 -10.38
N ARG A 257 9.06 4.05 -9.41
CA ARG A 257 8.49 4.12 -8.06
C ARG A 257 9.08 5.30 -7.33
N THR A 258 8.22 6.15 -6.79
CA THR A 258 8.59 7.33 -6.00
C THR A 258 8.49 7.05 -4.51
N GLN A 259 7.52 6.23 -4.09
CA GLN A 259 7.31 5.91 -2.68
C GLN A 259 6.87 4.47 -2.47
N TYR A 260 7.30 3.89 -1.37
CA TYR A 260 6.62 2.85 -0.62
C TYR A 260 5.94 3.51 0.57
N ARG A 261 4.72 3.09 0.89
CA ARG A 261 3.95 3.60 2.01
C ARG A 261 3.59 2.44 2.91
N TYR A 262 4.02 2.51 4.16
CA TYR A 262 3.69 1.53 5.18
C TYR A 262 2.82 2.18 6.24
N VAL A 263 1.77 1.49 6.65
CA VAL A 263 0.92 1.91 7.78
C VAL A 263 0.75 0.74 8.72
N ALA A 264 1.14 0.87 9.98
CA ALA A 264 1.07 -0.20 10.96
C ALA A 264 0.41 0.27 12.25
N GLU A 265 -0.47 -0.56 12.84
CA GLU A 265 -1.00 -0.27 14.17
C GLU A 265 0.09 -0.44 15.24
N LEU A 266 0.06 0.40 16.27
CA LEU A 266 0.95 0.30 17.43
C LEU A 266 0.17 -0.19 18.65
N PRO A 267 0.79 -0.96 19.57
CA PRO A 267 0.12 -1.38 20.78
C PRO A 267 -0.28 -0.16 21.64
N HIS A 268 -1.58 -0.05 21.94
CA HIS A 268 -2.15 1.07 22.69
C HIS A 268 -1.88 0.95 24.19
N GLU A 269 -1.51 -0.24 24.65
CA GLU A 269 -1.14 -0.55 26.03
C GLU A 269 0.20 0.07 26.41
N LEU A 270 1.01 0.46 25.43
CA LEU A 270 2.33 1.05 25.62
C LEU A 270 2.25 2.57 25.80
N GLY A 271 3.28 3.15 26.44
CA GLY A 271 3.45 4.61 26.49
C GLY A 271 4.02 5.18 25.18
N ALA A 272 4.04 6.51 25.07
CA ALA A 272 4.59 7.21 23.91
C ALA A 272 6.07 6.87 23.66
N ASP A 273 6.90 6.83 24.71
CA ASP A 273 8.33 6.51 24.59
C ASP A 273 8.59 5.07 24.09
N ASP A 274 7.74 4.12 24.51
CA ASP A 274 7.82 2.73 24.07
C ASP A 274 7.40 2.59 22.60
N ARG A 275 6.33 3.31 22.19
CA ARG A 275 5.95 3.39 20.77
C ARG A 275 7.06 4.04 19.93
N ALA A 276 7.65 5.13 20.42
CA ALA A 276 8.79 5.78 19.76
C ALA A 276 9.97 4.82 19.61
N ALA A 277 10.27 4.00 20.62
CA ALA A 277 11.32 2.99 20.56
C ALA A 277 11.02 1.89 19.52
N ILE A 278 9.77 1.41 19.45
CA ILE A 278 9.33 0.47 18.41
C ILE A 278 9.57 1.07 17.01
N VAL A 279 9.12 2.30 16.80
CA VAL A 279 9.24 2.97 15.50
C VAL A 279 10.70 3.21 15.13
N ARG A 280 11.55 3.64 16.07
CA ARG A 280 13.00 3.77 15.86
C ARG A 280 13.62 2.45 15.40
N HIS A 281 13.41 1.37 16.14
CA HIS A 281 13.97 0.06 15.80
C HIS A 281 13.50 -0.44 14.43
N PHE A 282 12.23 -0.20 14.08
CA PHE A 282 11.69 -0.57 12.78
C PHE A 282 12.29 0.28 11.65
N CYS A 283 12.44 1.58 11.88
CA CYS A 283 13.02 2.53 10.95
C CYS A 283 14.53 2.29 10.73
N ASP A 284 15.28 1.98 11.78
CA ASP A 284 16.69 1.59 11.69
C ASP A 284 16.84 0.37 10.79
N HIS A 285 15.97 -0.64 10.98
CA HIS A 285 15.94 -1.82 10.11
C HIS A 285 15.62 -1.44 8.65
N LEU A 286 14.67 -0.54 8.39
CA LEU A 286 14.40 -0.05 7.03
C LEU A 286 15.62 0.64 6.40
N GLY A 287 16.39 1.37 7.20
CA GLY A 287 17.62 2.05 6.77
C GLY A 287 18.83 1.13 6.59
N SER A 288 18.77 -0.13 7.04
CA SER A 288 19.97 -0.96 7.19
C SER A 288 19.83 -2.44 6.79
N PHE A 289 18.67 -2.90 6.31
CA PHE A 289 18.38 -4.33 6.05
C PHE A 289 19.17 -4.95 4.90
N ALA A 290 19.74 -4.14 4.01
CA ALA A 290 20.46 -4.59 2.81
C ALA A 290 21.96 -4.34 2.94
N ARG A 291 22.70 -4.85 1.95
CA ARG A 291 24.15 -4.67 1.83
C ARG A 291 24.48 -4.21 0.41
N ASP A 292 25.37 -3.23 0.29
CA ASP A 292 25.84 -2.77 -1.01
C ASP A 292 26.89 -3.73 -1.63
N ALA A 293 27.51 -3.32 -2.74
CA ALA A 293 28.50 -4.14 -3.44
C ALA A 293 29.75 -4.40 -2.59
N GLU A 294 30.07 -3.47 -1.69
CA GLU A 294 31.20 -3.51 -0.76
C GLU A 294 30.86 -4.21 0.57
N GLY A 295 29.60 -4.57 0.79
CA GLY A 295 29.12 -5.23 2.01
C GLY A 295 28.82 -4.26 3.16
N GLN A 296 28.76 -2.95 2.90
CA GLN A 296 28.32 -1.97 3.87
C GLN A 296 26.80 -2.03 4.04
N SER A 297 26.31 -1.70 5.24
CA SER A 297 24.87 -1.68 5.49
C SER A 297 24.22 -0.55 4.70
N THR A 298 23.11 -0.87 4.06
CA THR A 298 22.31 0.07 3.28
C THR A 298 20.83 -0.26 3.41
N GLY A 299 19.97 0.66 3.00
CA GLY A 299 18.53 0.52 3.14
C GLY A 299 17.78 1.63 2.44
N MET A 300 16.49 1.68 2.73
CA MET A 300 15.60 2.67 2.16
C MET A 300 15.83 4.04 2.81
N MET A 301 15.64 5.09 2.01
CA MET A 301 15.49 6.44 2.57
C MET A 301 14.05 6.60 3.03
N TYR A 302 13.79 7.10 4.23
CA TYR A 302 12.44 7.14 4.79
C TYR A 302 12.15 8.40 5.62
N THR A 303 10.86 8.66 5.77
CA THR A 303 10.30 9.51 6.82
C THR A 303 9.14 8.79 7.47
N ALA A 304 9.09 8.77 8.78
CA ALA A 304 8.09 8.07 9.56
C ALA A 304 7.56 8.95 10.70
N VAL A 305 6.28 8.75 11.04
CA VAL A 305 5.60 9.46 12.13
C VAL A 305 4.64 8.52 12.84
N ILE A 306 4.36 8.83 14.11
CA ILE A 306 3.28 8.19 14.84
C ILE A 306 2.08 9.11 14.81
N HIS A 307 0.92 8.63 14.36
CA HIS A 307 -0.34 9.37 14.48
C HIS A 307 -1.07 8.98 15.75
N ALA A 308 -1.43 9.99 16.53
CA ALA A 308 -2.34 9.84 17.67
C ALA A 308 -3.80 9.81 17.17
N PRO A 309 -4.71 9.15 17.89
CA PRO A 309 -6.11 9.12 17.51
C PRO A 309 -6.76 10.49 17.66
N GLY A 310 -7.32 11.02 16.57
CA GLY A 310 -8.09 12.26 16.58
C GLY A 310 -9.50 12.12 17.19
N PRO A 311 -10.25 13.23 17.36
CA PRO A 311 -11.53 13.27 18.08
C PRO A 311 -12.65 12.35 17.56
N GLY A 312 -12.54 11.85 16.33
CA GLY A 312 -13.50 10.91 15.71
C GLY A 312 -13.01 9.47 15.58
N ASN A 313 -11.78 9.18 16.00
CA ASN A 313 -11.15 7.86 15.85
C ASN A 313 -11.22 7.06 17.15
N ASP A 314 -11.00 5.75 17.05
CA ASP A 314 -10.80 4.92 18.23
C ASP A 314 -9.56 5.42 19.00
N LYS A 315 -9.73 5.70 20.30
CA LYS A 315 -8.68 6.18 21.21
C LYS A 315 -7.51 5.19 21.35
N GLN A 316 -7.68 3.94 20.92
CA GLN A 316 -6.64 2.92 20.91
C GLN A 316 -5.83 2.92 19.60
N ASN A 317 -6.26 3.63 18.56
CA ASN A 317 -5.67 3.52 17.22
C ASN A 317 -4.45 4.44 17.01
N PHE A 318 -3.41 4.23 17.80
CA PHE A 318 -2.08 4.75 17.50
C PHE A 318 -1.51 3.99 16.32
N HIS A 319 -1.03 4.71 15.31
CA HIS A 319 -0.54 4.05 14.11
C HIS A 319 0.64 4.78 13.48
N LEU A 320 1.59 3.98 13.03
CA LEU A 320 2.78 4.39 12.30
C LEU A 320 2.41 4.66 10.85
N HIS A 321 2.86 5.80 10.30
CA HIS A 321 2.99 6.02 8.86
C HIS A 321 4.46 6.09 8.50
N VAL A 322 4.87 5.36 7.46
CA VAL A 322 6.20 5.47 6.85
C VAL A 322 6.05 5.73 5.37
N ILE A 323 6.76 6.74 4.86
CA ILE A 323 7.05 6.90 3.45
C ILE A 323 8.52 6.54 3.22
N ALA A 324 8.79 5.70 2.24
CA ALA A 324 10.13 5.18 1.97
C ALA A 324 10.45 5.15 0.47
N HIS A 325 11.71 5.32 0.11
CA HIS A 325 12.21 5.23 -1.26
C HIS A 325 13.24 4.09 -1.35
N ASP A 326 13.10 3.22 -2.35
CA ASP A 326 13.92 2.02 -2.52
C ASP A 326 15.34 2.30 -3.06
N ARG A 327 15.72 3.57 -3.20
CA ARG A 327 17.07 4.00 -3.57
C ARG A 327 17.73 4.65 -2.35
N PRO A 328 18.86 4.11 -1.86
CA PRO A 328 19.75 4.83 -0.97
C PRO A 328 20.19 6.14 -1.63
N ALA A 329 20.38 7.21 -0.86
CA ALA A 329 20.78 8.50 -1.41
C ALA A 329 21.72 9.22 -0.46
N LYS A 330 22.67 9.97 -1.02
CA LYS A 330 23.57 10.86 -0.28
C LYS A 330 23.35 12.30 -0.72
N TRP A 331 23.32 13.21 0.25
CA TRP A 331 23.35 14.64 -0.02
C TRP A 331 24.76 15.05 -0.41
N MET A 332 24.88 15.79 -1.52
CA MET A 332 26.15 16.32 -2.03
C MET A 332 26.15 17.84 -1.78
N PRO A 333 26.91 18.35 -0.78
CA PRO A 333 26.88 19.76 -0.38
C PRO A 333 27.25 20.73 -1.51
N ASP A 334 28.13 20.29 -2.40
CA ASP A 334 28.44 20.94 -3.67
C ASP A 334 28.12 19.91 -4.77
N PRO A 335 27.08 20.11 -5.60
CA PRO A 335 26.37 21.35 -5.93
C PRO A 335 25.07 21.62 -5.14
N GLY A 336 24.92 21.06 -3.93
CA GLY A 336 23.70 21.20 -3.13
C GLY A 336 22.54 20.37 -3.68
N LYS A 337 22.81 19.10 -4.03
CA LYS A 337 21.85 18.18 -4.64
C LYS A 337 21.96 16.78 -4.06
N TRP A 338 20.92 15.97 -4.21
CA TRP A 338 21.04 14.54 -3.96
C TRP A 338 21.83 13.86 -5.09
N ASP A 339 22.59 12.82 -4.75
CA ASP A 339 23.45 12.09 -5.68
C ASP A 339 22.75 11.65 -6.99
N PHE A 340 21.46 11.31 -6.91
CA PHE A 340 20.65 10.86 -8.04
C PHE A 340 20.15 12.00 -8.94
N GLU A 341 20.26 13.25 -8.50
CA GLU A 341 19.94 14.46 -9.27
C GLU A 341 21.14 14.92 -10.12
N ILE A 342 22.36 14.53 -9.75
CA ILE A 342 23.57 14.97 -10.45
C ILE A 342 23.66 14.26 -11.80
N ALA A 343 23.36 15.01 -12.85
CA ALA A 343 23.40 14.58 -14.23
C ALA A 343 24.67 15.11 -14.91
N GLU A 344 25.29 14.27 -15.74
CA GLU A 344 26.43 14.63 -16.58
C GLU A 344 26.11 14.32 -18.04
N GLU A 345 26.31 15.29 -18.91
CA GLU A 345 26.24 15.09 -20.35
C GLU A 345 27.54 14.52 -20.89
N PHE A 346 27.44 13.48 -21.72
CA PHE A 346 28.59 12.89 -22.38
C PHE A 346 28.24 12.54 -23.84
N LYS A 347 29.24 12.62 -24.72
CA LYS A 347 29.07 12.23 -26.13
C LYS A 347 29.37 10.75 -26.30
N ARG A 348 28.49 10.01 -26.98
CA ARG A 348 28.74 8.61 -27.37
C ARG A 348 28.19 8.37 -28.77
N LYS A 349 29.08 8.00 -29.71
CA LYS A 349 28.76 7.81 -31.13
C LYS A 349 28.12 9.04 -31.79
N GLY A 350 28.62 10.24 -31.47
CA GLY A 350 28.08 11.50 -32.00
C GLY A 350 26.79 12.00 -31.33
N GLU A 351 26.15 11.19 -30.47
CA GLU A 351 24.95 11.58 -29.72
C GLU A 351 25.31 12.12 -28.33
N THR A 352 24.75 13.26 -27.94
CA THR A 352 24.76 13.72 -26.54
C THR A 352 23.83 12.85 -25.71
N ARG A 353 24.33 12.32 -24.59
CA ARG A 353 23.58 11.46 -23.66
C ARG A 353 23.79 11.96 -22.24
N VAL A 354 22.81 11.69 -21.38
CA VAL A 354 22.89 12.01 -19.95
C VAL A 354 23.18 10.74 -19.16
N ARG A 355 24.13 10.82 -18.22
CA ARG A 355 24.37 9.80 -17.18
C ARG A 355 24.24 10.42 -15.78
N TYR A 356 24.17 9.57 -14.76
CA TYR A 356 24.08 9.99 -13.36
C TYR A 356 25.19 9.27 -12.58
N PRO A 357 26.41 9.86 -12.52
CA PRO A 357 27.60 9.14 -12.06
C PRO A 357 27.58 8.78 -10.57
N HIS A 358 26.93 9.59 -9.73
CA HIS A 358 26.87 9.38 -8.28
C HIS A 358 25.62 8.63 -7.83
N ARG A 359 24.69 8.38 -8.75
CA ARG A 359 23.40 7.76 -8.44
C ARG A 359 23.59 6.33 -7.94
N GLN A 360 23.19 6.10 -6.69
CA GLN A 360 23.17 4.75 -6.12
C GLN A 360 22.06 3.89 -6.75
N GLU A 361 22.28 2.58 -6.82
CA GLU A 361 21.30 1.64 -7.37
C GLU A 361 20.11 1.42 -6.44
N LYS A 362 18.95 1.06 -7.02
CA LYS A 362 17.80 0.66 -6.21
C LYS A 362 18.06 -0.69 -5.54
N ILE A 363 17.61 -0.84 -4.30
CA ILE A 363 17.70 -2.10 -3.56
C ILE A 363 16.77 -3.12 -4.23
N VAL A 364 17.39 -4.16 -4.78
CA VAL A 364 16.67 -5.11 -5.64
C VAL A 364 15.71 -5.96 -4.82
N GLU A 365 16.10 -6.32 -3.61
CA GLU A 365 15.35 -7.11 -2.63
C GLU A 365 13.97 -6.53 -2.36
N VAL A 366 13.81 -5.20 -2.40
CA VAL A 366 12.51 -4.54 -2.15
C VAL A 366 11.48 -4.87 -3.24
N SER A 367 11.92 -5.15 -4.46
CA SER A 367 11.03 -5.16 -5.64
C SER A 367 11.02 -6.46 -6.45
N ARG A 368 12.08 -7.26 -6.42
CA ARG A 368 12.15 -8.49 -7.21
C ARG A 368 13.12 -9.50 -6.64
N SER A 369 12.87 -10.77 -6.98
CA SER A 369 13.81 -11.86 -6.75
C SER A 369 14.72 -12.03 -7.97
N LEU A 370 16.02 -12.26 -7.74
CA LEU A 370 17.00 -12.54 -8.78
C LEU A 370 17.27 -14.04 -8.92
N ALA A 371 17.43 -14.47 -10.17
CA ALA A 371 17.95 -15.79 -10.51
C ALA A 371 19.36 -15.97 -9.92
N PRO A 372 19.77 -17.20 -9.52
CA PRO A 372 21.03 -17.43 -8.82
C PRO A 372 22.26 -16.83 -9.49
N ASP A 373 22.34 -16.89 -10.82
CA ASP A 373 23.43 -16.36 -11.66
C ASP A 373 23.53 -14.83 -11.67
N LYS A 374 22.48 -14.13 -11.24
CA LYS A 374 22.39 -12.66 -11.26
C LYS A 374 22.50 -12.03 -9.88
N ARG A 375 22.67 -12.84 -8.82
CA ARG A 375 22.75 -12.37 -7.45
C ARG A 375 24.11 -11.73 -7.22
N SER A 376 24.14 -10.53 -6.65
CA SER A 376 25.37 -9.95 -6.13
C SER A 376 25.86 -10.76 -4.92
N LYS A 377 27.14 -10.59 -4.56
CA LYS A 377 27.78 -11.27 -3.43
C LYS A 377 26.99 -11.15 -2.11
N HIS A 378 26.38 -9.99 -1.87
CA HIS A 378 25.67 -9.67 -0.63
C HIS A 378 24.14 -9.68 -0.77
N TYR A 379 23.61 -10.20 -1.87
CA TYR A 379 22.18 -10.27 -2.12
C TYR A 379 21.45 -11.15 -1.09
N ASN A 380 20.40 -10.61 -0.47
CA ASN A 380 19.62 -11.35 0.51
C ASN A 380 18.38 -12.00 -0.13
N ALA A 381 18.51 -13.29 -0.50
CA ALA A 381 17.43 -14.04 -1.13
C ALA A 381 16.22 -14.27 -0.21
N ALA A 382 16.41 -14.29 1.12
CA ALA A 382 15.36 -14.62 2.07
C ALA A 382 14.26 -13.54 2.15
N ILE A 383 14.62 -12.28 1.88
CA ILE A 383 13.72 -11.13 1.98
C ILE A 383 13.30 -10.57 0.62
N ALA A 384 13.78 -11.13 -0.48
CA ALA A 384 13.67 -10.51 -1.78
C ALA A 384 12.31 -10.69 -2.47
N GLY A 385 11.83 -9.64 -3.13
CA GLY A 385 10.62 -9.65 -3.94
C GLY A 385 9.37 -9.89 -3.09
N LYS A 386 8.65 -10.99 -3.36
CA LYS A 386 7.40 -11.31 -2.65
C LYS A 386 7.59 -11.55 -1.14
N ALA A 387 8.81 -11.88 -0.71
CA ALA A 387 9.13 -12.11 0.69
C ALA A 387 9.37 -10.81 1.49
N PHE A 388 9.52 -9.65 0.82
CA PHE A 388 9.92 -8.42 1.49
C PHE A 388 8.86 -7.90 2.48
N VAL A 389 7.59 -7.84 2.06
CA VAL A 389 6.51 -7.39 2.95
C VAL A 389 6.26 -8.37 4.11
N PRO A 390 6.20 -9.70 3.90
CA PRO A 390 6.19 -10.66 5.00
C PRO A 390 7.33 -10.46 6.01
N HIS A 391 8.56 -10.24 5.54
CA HIS A 391 9.72 -9.94 6.40
C HIS A 391 9.51 -8.67 7.23
N LEU A 392 9.01 -7.59 6.63
CA LEU A 392 8.71 -6.36 7.38
C LEU A 392 7.63 -6.58 8.44
N ARG A 393 6.59 -7.34 8.13
CA ARG A 393 5.53 -7.69 9.09
C ARG A 393 6.08 -8.49 10.26
N GLU A 394 6.87 -9.52 9.98
CA GLU A 394 7.50 -10.35 11.02
C GLU A 394 8.44 -9.52 11.89
N ARG A 395 9.28 -8.69 11.28
CA ARG A 395 10.20 -7.82 12.01
C ARG A 395 9.46 -6.82 12.90
N PHE A 396 8.40 -6.19 12.40
CA PHE A 396 7.58 -5.27 13.18
C PHE A 396 6.90 -5.99 14.35
N ALA A 397 6.34 -7.18 14.12
CA ALA A 397 5.71 -7.99 15.17
C ALA A 397 6.70 -8.36 16.29
N SER A 398 7.91 -8.77 15.92
CA SER A 398 8.99 -9.07 16.89
C SER A 398 9.29 -7.86 17.76
N ILE A 399 9.54 -6.70 17.16
CA ILE A 399 9.90 -5.47 17.90
C ILE A 399 8.77 -5.06 18.88
N CYS A 400 7.51 -5.14 18.45
CA CYS A 400 6.37 -4.88 19.31
C CYS A 400 6.28 -5.88 20.46
N ASN A 401 6.44 -7.18 20.19
CA ASN A 401 6.38 -8.23 21.21
C ASN A 401 7.49 -8.09 22.24
N ASP A 402 8.72 -7.78 21.82
CA ASP A 402 9.84 -7.53 22.73
C ASP A 402 9.53 -6.37 23.68
N ARG A 403 8.92 -5.30 23.15
CA ARG A 403 8.51 -4.14 23.95
C ARG A 403 7.35 -4.43 24.89
N LEU A 404 6.35 -5.19 24.45
CA LEU A 404 5.23 -5.64 25.30
C LEU A 404 5.74 -6.52 26.45
N ALA A 405 6.64 -7.46 26.16
CA ALA A 405 7.24 -8.34 27.16
C ALA A 405 8.08 -7.54 28.19
N LEU A 406 8.84 -6.53 27.75
CA LEU A 406 9.62 -5.65 28.63
C LEU A 406 8.73 -4.91 29.65
N ARG A 407 7.46 -4.65 29.30
CA ARG A 407 6.47 -4.02 30.19
C ARG A 407 5.60 -5.02 30.94
N GLY A 408 5.91 -6.32 30.88
CA GLY A 408 5.13 -7.38 31.53
C GLY A 408 3.74 -7.60 30.91
N ILE A 409 3.50 -7.09 29.70
CA ILE A 409 2.21 -7.21 29.01
C ILE A 409 2.18 -8.56 28.29
N GLN A 410 1.20 -9.40 28.65
CA GLN A 410 1.05 -10.77 28.13
C GLN A 410 0.60 -10.84 26.66
N ARG A 411 -0.06 -9.79 26.16
CA ARG A 411 -0.57 -9.76 24.78
C ARG A 411 0.59 -9.89 23.79
N ARG A 412 0.37 -10.66 22.72
CA ARG A 412 1.29 -10.77 21.58
C ARG A 412 0.62 -10.42 20.27
N ILE A 413 1.41 -9.93 19.31
CA ILE A 413 0.99 -9.74 17.94
C ILE A 413 1.74 -10.69 17.00
N ASP A 414 1.06 -11.15 15.94
CA ASP A 414 1.61 -12.11 14.98
C ASP A 414 1.34 -11.66 13.53
N ALA A 415 2.35 -11.85 12.68
CA ALA A 415 2.35 -11.43 11.27
C ALA A 415 1.57 -12.37 10.35
N ARG A 416 1.24 -13.58 10.79
CA ARG A 416 0.49 -14.58 10.04
C ARG A 416 -0.97 -14.14 9.81
N SER A 417 -1.59 -14.72 8.79
CA SER A 417 -3.02 -14.56 8.51
C SER A 417 -3.87 -15.19 9.62
N HIS A 418 -5.16 -14.83 9.68
CA HIS A 418 -6.13 -15.49 10.58
C HIS A 418 -6.14 -17.01 10.41
N GLU A 419 -6.15 -17.52 9.18
CA GLU A 419 -6.11 -18.95 8.87
C GLU A 419 -4.90 -19.65 9.51
N ALA A 420 -3.69 -19.15 9.24
CA ALA A 420 -2.45 -19.66 9.84
C ALA A 420 -2.34 -19.51 11.37
N LEU A 421 -3.21 -18.71 12.01
CA LEU A 421 -3.34 -18.60 13.47
C LEU A 421 -4.47 -19.49 14.03
N GLY A 422 -5.20 -20.21 13.18
CA GLY A 422 -6.39 -20.97 13.58
C GLY A 422 -7.56 -20.07 13.99
N ILE A 423 -7.59 -18.82 13.54
CA ILE A 423 -8.64 -17.86 13.84
C ILE A 423 -9.75 -18.02 12.78
N ASP A 424 -10.82 -18.70 13.17
CA ASP A 424 -12.00 -18.88 12.33
C ASP A 424 -12.94 -17.66 12.40
N LYS A 425 -12.51 -16.53 11.80
CA LYS A 425 -13.32 -15.32 11.62
C LYS A 425 -13.38 -14.95 10.14
N LYS A 426 -14.59 -14.68 9.65
CA LYS A 426 -14.76 -14.11 8.30
C LYS A 426 -14.13 -12.72 8.21
N PRO A 427 -13.36 -12.41 7.16
CA PRO A 427 -12.78 -11.09 6.98
C PRO A 427 -13.85 -10.00 6.99
N GLU A 428 -13.59 -8.93 7.75
CA GLU A 428 -14.44 -7.74 7.75
C GLU A 428 -14.12 -6.85 6.54
N LEU A 429 -15.10 -6.06 6.12
CA LEU A 429 -14.98 -5.10 5.03
C LEU A 429 -14.62 -3.72 5.58
N HIS A 430 -13.73 -3.01 4.89
CA HIS A 430 -13.37 -1.64 5.25
C HIS A 430 -14.59 -0.71 5.13
N LEU A 431 -15.00 -0.11 6.24
CA LEU A 431 -16.20 0.73 6.31
C LEU A 431 -16.04 2.04 5.50
N GLY A 432 -14.87 2.68 5.62
CA GLY A 432 -14.62 4.00 5.02
C GLY A 432 -15.16 5.17 5.87
N THR A 433 -14.52 6.34 5.73
CA THR A 433 -14.74 7.52 6.60
C THR A 433 -16.20 7.96 6.70
N ARG A 434 -16.92 7.89 5.60
CA ARG A 434 -18.28 8.41 5.50
C ARG A 434 -19.34 7.45 6.02
N ALA A 435 -19.21 6.15 5.73
CA ALA A 435 -20.07 5.14 6.36
C ALA A 435 -19.81 5.10 7.88
N SER A 436 -18.55 5.27 8.31
CA SER A 436 -18.23 5.46 9.73
C SER A 436 -18.93 6.67 10.35
N ALA A 437 -19.03 7.80 9.62
CA ALA A 437 -19.78 8.97 10.08
C ALA A 437 -21.29 8.68 10.20
N LEU A 438 -21.87 7.94 9.27
CA LEU A 438 -23.28 7.51 9.33
C LEU A 438 -23.52 6.59 10.53
N GLU A 439 -22.65 5.61 10.77
CA GLU A 439 -22.80 4.70 11.92
C GLU A 439 -22.62 5.41 13.25
N ARG A 440 -21.70 6.39 13.34
CA ARG A 440 -21.56 7.24 14.52
C ARG A 440 -22.81 8.07 14.78
N ALA A 441 -23.53 8.46 13.73
CA ALA A 441 -24.82 9.15 13.82
C ALA A 441 -26.00 8.18 14.08
N GLY A 442 -25.74 6.90 14.34
CA GLY A 442 -26.77 5.89 14.63
C GLY A 442 -27.46 5.32 13.39
N VAL A 443 -26.90 5.52 12.19
CA VAL A 443 -27.46 5.02 10.92
C VAL A 443 -26.71 3.76 10.48
N SER A 444 -27.39 2.61 10.55
CA SER A 444 -26.83 1.31 10.16
C SER A 444 -26.51 1.23 8.66
N THR A 445 -25.28 0.87 8.30
CA THR A 445 -24.88 0.64 6.91
C THR A 445 -24.86 -0.85 6.54
N ALA A 446 -24.95 -1.18 5.25
CA ALA A 446 -24.87 -2.57 4.79
C ALA A 446 -23.52 -3.23 5.17
N ILE A 447 -22.44 -2.45 5.08
CA ILE A 447 -21.08 -2.89 5.47
C ILE A 447 -21.02 -3.13 6.98
N GLY A 448 -21.57 -2.22 7.81
CA GLY A 448 -21.61 -2.42 9.26
C GLY A 448 -22.41 -3.64 9.68
N ARG A 449 -23.58 -3.90 9.06
CA ARG A 449 -24.35 -5.12 9.33
C ARG A 449 -23.59 -6.39 8.97
N TYR A 450 -22.87 -6.38 7.86
CA TYR A 450 -22.00 -7.51 7.48
C TYR A 450 -20.89 -7.73 8.51
N ASN A 451 -20.16 -6.67 8.87
CA ASN A 451 -19.09 -6.74 9.88
C ASN A 451 -19.63 -7.18 11.24
N ALA A 452 -20.80 -6.67 11.63
CA ALA A 452 -21.49 -7.09 12.84
C ALA A 452 -21.77 -8.59 12.80
N ALA A 453 -22.43 -9.09 11.76
CA ALA A 453 -22.71 -10.51 11.61
C ALA A 453 -21.44 -11.37 11.68
N ALA A 454 -20.35 -10.97 10.99
CA ALA A 454 -19.07 -11.66 11.04
C ALA A 454 -18.47 -11.71 12.47
N SER A 455 -18.50 -10.58 13.18
CA SER A 455 -17.99 -10.49 14.56
C SER A 455 -18.82 -11.31 15.56
N TRP A 456 -20.14 -11.32 15.42
CA TRP A 456 -21.05 -12.07 16.29
C TRP A 456 -20.98 -13.58 16.01
N GLN A 457 -20.85 -13.99 14.74
CA GLN A 457 -20.60 -15.38 14.36
C GLN A 457 -19.29 -15.89 14.99
N TYR A 458 -18.21 -15.11 14.88
CA TYR A 458 -16.94 -15.44 15.51
C TYR A 458 -17.07 -15.60 17.03
N ALA A 459 -17.74 -14.67 17.70
CA ALA A 459 -17.95 -14.73 19.15
C ALA A 459 -18.75 -15.97 19.57
N ALA A 460 -19.81 -16.32 18.83
CA ALA A 460 -20.60 -17.51 19.10
C ALA A 460 -19.78 -18.80 18.92
N LEU A 461 -18.91 -18.87 17.90
CA LEU A 461 -18.01 -20.00 17.69
C LEU A 461 -16.93 -20.09 18.77
N ALA A 462 -16.39 -18.95 19.22
CA ALA A 462 -15.43 -18.91 20.32
C ALA A 462 -16.05 -19.44 21.62
N GLU A 463 -17.28 -19.03 21.94
CA GLU A 463 -17.98 -19.50 23.13
C GLU A 463 -18.29 -20.99 23.06
N ARG A 464 -18.74 -21.50 21.91
CA ARG A 464 -18.96 -22.95 21.71
C ARG A 464 -17.68 -23.76 21.95
N ARG A 465 -16.56 -23.34 21.34
CA ARG A 465 -15.26 -24.00 21.56
C ARG A 465 -14.88 -24.01 23.03
N ARG A 466 -15.05 -22.88 23.73
CA ARG A 466 -14.78 -22.80 25.17
C ARG A 466 -15.62 -23.81 25.96
N THR A 467 -16.94 -23.85 25.72
CA THR A 467 -17.83 -24.79 26.41
C THR A 467 -17.51 -26.25 26.10
N GLU A 468 -17.11 -26.58 24.86
CA GLU A 468 -16.70 -27.93 24.47
C GLU A 468 -15.42 -28.39 25.18
N VAL A 469 -14.47 -27.49 25.45
CA VAL A 469 -13.26 -27.81 26.23
C VAL A 469 -13.56 -27.91 27.73
N ASP A 470 -14.40 -27.03 28.28
CA ASP A 470 -14.69 -26.99 29.71
C ASP A 470 -15.60 -28.16 30.16
N LEU A 471 -16.50 -28.66 29.31
CA LEU A 471 -17.45 -29.73 29.65
C LEU A 471 -16.78 -31.05 30.11
N PRO A 472 -15.78 -31.61 29.39
CA PRO A 472 -15.03 -32.79 29.84
C PRO A 472 -14.18 -32.54 31.10
N ARG A 473 -13.67 -31.31 31.29
CA ARG A 473 -12.88 -30.94 32.47
C ARG A 473 -13.76 -30.89 33.71
N LEU A 474 -14.90 -30.21 33.62
CA LEU A 474 -15.87 -30.08 34.72
C LEU A 474 -16.49 -31.44 35.07
N SER A 475 -16.74 -32.29 34.07
CA SER A 475 -17.22 -33.65 34.34
C SER A 475 -16.15 -34.49 35.03
N GLY A 476 -14.89 -34.43 34.59
CA GLY A 476 -13.76 -35.11 35.24
C GLY A 476 -13.52 -34.66 36.69
N GLU A 477 -13.55 -33.35 36.95
CA GLU A 477 -13.45 -32.79 38.31
C GLU A 477 -14.63 -33.25 39.19
N ALA A 478 -15.86 -33.24 38.66
CA ALA A 478 -17.03 -33.72 39.39
C ALA A 478 -17.00 -35.23 39.69
N PHE A 479 -16.46 -36.06 38.78
CA PHE A 479 -16.24 -37.49 39.01
C PHE A 479 -15.16 -37.71 40.08
N ALA A 480 -14.02 -37.01 40.01
CA ALA A 480 -12.97 -37.11 41.01
C ALA A 480 -13.45 -36.67 42.41
N GLN A 481 -14.29 -35.63 42.48
CA GLN A 481 -14.86 -35.16 43.74
C GLN A 481 -15.88 -36.15 44.32
N ARG A 482 -16.67 -36.83 43.48
CA ARG A 482 -17.56 -37.93 43.90
C ARG A 482 -16.79 -39.13 44.42
N ASP A 483 -15.71 -39.53 43.74
CA ASP A 483 -14.88 -40.67 44.16
C ASP A 483 -14.14 -40.38 45.47
N ALA A 484 -13.67 -39.14 45.68
CA ALA A 484 -13.07 -38.72 46.95
C ALA A 484 -14.07 -38.75 48.12
N VAL A 485 -15.32 -38.31 47.89
CA VAL A 485 -16.39 -38.40 48.90
C VAL A 485 -16.73 -39.86 49.21
N ARG A 486 -16.80 -40.73 48.18
CA ARG A 486 -17.07 -42.16 48.36
C ARG A 486 -15.96 -42.87 49.14
N SER A 487 -14.70 -42.59 48.83
CA SER A 487 -13.55 -43.16 49.55
C SER A 487 -13.49 -42.71 51.01
N ASN A 488 -13.93 -41.49 51.33
CA ASN A 488 -14.00 -41.00 52.72
C ASN A 488 -15.15 -41.64 53.51
N CYS A 489 -16.23 -42.07 52.86
CA CYS A 489 -17.33 -42.77 53.50
C CYS A 489 -17.02 -44.26 53.75
N GLU A 490 -16.21 -44.90 52.91
CA GLU A 490 -15.82 -46.31 53.05
C GLU A 490 -14.72 -46.54 54.12
N GLY A 491 -14.05 -45.47 54.59
CA GLY A 491 -13.06 -45.52 55.68
C GLY A 491 -13.62 -45.28 57.10
N LEU A 492 -14.93 -45.16 57.25
CA LEU A 492 -15.63 -44.85 58.51
C LEU A 492 -16.53 -45.99 59.03
N VAL A 493 -16.38 -47.21 58.50
CA VAL A 493 -17.13 -48.40 58.93
C VAL A 493 -16.26 -49.34 59.74
#